data_AF-C0XTS5-F1
#
_entry.id   AF-C0XTS5-F1
#
_cell.length_a   1.000
_cell.length_b   1.000
_cell.length_c   1.000
_cell.angle_alpha   90.00
_cell.angle_beta   90.00
_cell.angle_gamma   90.00
#
_symmetry.space_group_name_H-M   'P 1'
#
loop_
_entity.id
_entity.type
_entity.pdbx_description
1 polymer ?
#
loop_
_entity_poly.entity_id
_entity_poly.type
_entity_poly.pdbx_seq_one_letter_code
_entity_poly.pdbx_strand_id
1 'polypeptide(L)' 'MCYPTPCNKCHKTTWAGCGQHIDSVKANVPAGQWCTCPRDQQS' A
#
# COMPACT_ATOMS: atom_id res chain seq x y z
N MET A 1 -6.28 -8.37 -7.78
CA MET A 1 -5.29 -8.54 -6.69
C MET A 1 -4.59 -7.22 -6.40
N CYS A 2 -4.30 -6.94 -5.13
CA CYS A 2 -3.41 -5.86 -4.74
C CYS A 2 -1.98 -6.38 -4.66
N TYR A 3 -1.01 -5.58 -5.07
CA TYR A 3 0.40 -5.92 -5.00
C TYR A 3 1.19 -4.83 -4.30
N PRO A 4 2.24 -5.18 -3.51
CA PRO A 4 3.11 -4.20 -2.88
C PRO A 4 3.86 -3.40 -3.95
N THR A 5 3.88 -2.08 -3.81
CA THR A 5 4.62 -1.15 -4.66
C THR A 5 5.19 -0.02 -3.81
N PRO A 6 6.40 0.49 -4.08
CA PRO A 6 6.95 1.62 -3.33
C PRO A 6 6.15 2.90 -3.58
N CYS A 7 5.96 3.71 -2.54
CA CYS A 7 5.33 5.01 -2.65
C CYS A 7 6.34 6.06 -3.13
N ASN A 8 6.03 6.78 -4.20
CA ASN A 8 6.91 7.84 -4.71
C ASN A 8 7.03 9.07 -3.78
N LYS A 9 6.12 9.24 -2.81
CA LYS A 9 6.15 10.38 -1.87
C LYS A 9 7.01 10.10 -0.63
N CYS A 10 6.78 8.96 0.02
CA CYS A 10 7.42 8.63 1.29
C CYS A 10 8.42 7.47 1.20
N HIS A 11 8.59 6.87 0.02
CA HIS A 11 9.46 5.71 -0.24
C HIS A 11 9.13 4.45 0.58
N LYS A 12 8.01 4.44 1.31
CA LYS A 12 7.49 3.27 2.04
C LYS A 12 6.69 2.34 1.14
N THR A 13 6.45 1.11 1.59
CA THR A 13 5.65 0.14 0.86
C THR A 13 4.17 0.49 0.92
N THR A 14 3.57 0.66 -0.25
CA THR A 14 2.12 0.82 -0.45
C THR A 14 1.60 -0.33 -1.34
N TRP A 15 0.33 -0.33 -1.71
CA TRP A 15 -0.30 -1.41 -2.49
C TRP A 15 -1.04 -0.93 -3.76
N ALA A 16 -0.62 -1.23 -4.96
CA ALA A 16 -1.42 -0.86 -6.14
C ALA A 16 -2.56 -1.87 -6.35
N GLY A 17 -3.75 -1.37 -6.74
CA GLY A 17 -4.96 -2.17 -6.99
C GLY A 17 -6.21 -1.65 -6.28
N CYS A 18 -7.29 -2.42 -6.33
CA CYS A 18 -8.63 -2.04 -5.87
C CYS A 18 -8.81 -1.89 -4.34
N GLY A 19 -7.78 -2.11 -3.53
CA GLY A 19 -7.84 -2.03 -2.05
C GLY A 19 -8.45 -3.26 -1.36
N GLN A 20 -9.19 -4.09 -2.09
CA GLN A 20 -9.89 -5.25 -1.53
C GLN A 20 -8.95 -6.40 -1.07
N HIS A 21 -7.67 -6.34 -1.42
CA HIS A 21 -6.66 -7.36 -1.06
C HIS A 21 -5.51 -6.76 -0.24
N ILE A 22 -5.76 -5.66 0.47
CA ILE A 22 -4.77 -4.98 1.32
C ILE A 22 -4.24 -5.89 2.41
N ASP A 23 -5.09 -6.69 3.05
CA ASP A 23 -4.69 -7.57 4.15
C ASP A 23 -3.59 -8.55 3.74
N SER A 24 -3.65 -9.09 2.52
CA SER A 24 -2.57 -9.94 2.00
C SER A 24 -1.26 -9.18 1.81
N VAL A 25 -1.31 -7.90 1.42
CA VAL A 25 -0.11 -7.06 1.29
C VAL A 25 0.43 -6.71 2.67
N LYS A 26 -0.44 -6.33 3.61
CA LYS A 26 -0.08 -6.01 5.00
C LYS A 26 0.46 -7.21 5.75
N ALA A 27 0.02 -8.43 5.45
CA ALA A 27 0.57 -9.65 6.01
C ALA A 27 2.04 -9.87 5.61
N ASN A 28 2.44 -9.40 4.43
CA ASN A 28 3.80 -9.54 3.91
C ASN A 28 4.71 -8.33 4.22
N VAL A 29 4.16 -7.24 4.74
CA VAL A 29 4.89 -5.99 4.98
C VAL A 29 4.77 -5.61 6.46
N PRO A 30 5.86 -5.40 7.18
CA PRO A 30 5.78 -4.99 8.59
C PRO A 30 5.15 -3.60 8.73
N ALA A 31 4.39 -3.38 9.81
CA ALA A 31 3.62 -2.16 10.03
C ALA A 31 4.44 -0.85 9.93
N GLY A 32 5.71 -0.86 10.34
CA GLY A 32 6.61 0.30 10.23
C GLY A 32 6.92 0.72 8.78
N GLN A 33 6.78 -0.20 7.83
CA GLN A 33 7.03 0.01 6.40
C GLN A 33 5.76 0.34 5.62
N TRP A 34 4.60 0.45 6.27
CA TRP A 34 3.37 0.84 5.60
C TRP A 34 3.40 2.32 5.23
N CYS A 35 3.09 2.59 3.97
CA CYS A 35 2.78 3.94 3.53
C CYS A 35 1.48 4.41 4.19
N THR A 36 1.57 5.51 4.92
CA THR A 36 0.44 6.21 5.57
C THR A 36 0.02 7.46 4.81
N CYS A 37 0.59 7.70 3.62
CA CYS A 37 0.19 8.85 2.81
C CYS A 37 -1.29 8.72 2.42
N PRO A 38 -2.05 9.83 2.45
CA PRO A 38 -3.41 9.84 1.92
C PRO A 38 -3.34 9.41 0.46
N ARG A 39 -4.06 8.35 0.11
CA ARG A 39 -4.28 8.00 -1.28
C ARG A 39 -5.22 9.03 -1.86
N ASP A 40 -4.67 9.84 -2.75
CA ASP A 40 -5.48 10.60 -3.68
C ASP A 40 -6.42 9.61 -4.39
N GLN A 41 -7.70 9.88 -4.29
CA GLN A 41 -8.73 8.85 -4.24
C GLN A 41 -8.86 8.11 -5.56
N GLN A 42 -9.05 6.78 -5.46
CA GLN A 42 -9.74 6.01 -6.49
C GLN A 42 -11.06 6.72 -6.78
N SER A 43 -11.16 7.41 -7.92
CA SER A 43 -12.45 7.81 -8.47
C SER A 43 -13.06 6.65 -9.25
#